data_AF-T1KY85-F1
#
_entry.id   AF-T1KY85-F1
#
_cell.length_a   1.000
_cell.length_b   1.000
_cell.length_c   1.000
_cell.angle_alpha   90.00
_cell.angle_beta   90.00
_cell.angle_gamma   90.00
#
_symmetry.space_group_name_H-M   'P 1'
#
loop_
_entity.id
_entity.type
_entity.pdbx_description
1 polymer ?
#
loop_
_entity_poly.entity_id
_entity_poly.type
_entity_poly.pdbx_seq_one_letter_code
_entity_poly.pdbx_strand_id
1 'polypeptide(L)'
;MNENDSNPDITTIRVKLSDDYQDIVIDWSAKESNEIHKSILEQLSAFTRIPSEKIHDLTFQKSSNGLPYPENPFMQFQPQNISRLHYYRNYCSRKMKDIRDHFFTDGDCFMLDSKLELTYDFDKICVYYVLTHQDLIDETACSADYCHHTCNRAFLDKQAEIVNSDFESYLLHQPRRLFPIPIDLEHLLDMETRKIEILADFNIGQYFDSYCRNSYHM
;
A
#
# COMPACT_ATOMS: atom_id res chain seq x y z
N MET A 1 -27.90 -23.27 20.00
CA MET A 1 -28.36 -22.44 18.87
C MET A 1 -27.36 -21.31 18.77
N ASN A 2 -26.41 -21.41 17.83
CA ASN A 2 -25.51 -20.29 17.54
C ASN A 2 -26.08 -19.62 16.30
N GLU A 3 -26.78 -18.51 16.52
CA GLU A 3 -27.16 -17.58 15.47
C GLU A 3 -25.86 -17.00 14.90
N ASN A 4 -25.40 -17.55 13.78
CA ASN A 4 -24.51 -16.83 12.87
C ASN A 4 -25.37 -15.74 12.21
N ASP A 5 -25.62 -14.67 12.96
CA ASP A 5 -26.22 -13.44 12.46
C ASP A 5 -25.10 -12.62 11.78
N SER A 6 -24.48 -13.23 10.77
CA SER A 6 -23.52 -12.52 9.92
C SER A 6 -24.31 -11.50 9.11
N ASN A 7 -24.26 -10.25 9.57
CA ASN A 7 -24.84 -9.11 8.85
C ASN A 7 -24.22 -9.07 7.43
N PRO A 8 -25.01 -9.29 6.36
CA PRO A 8 -24.49 -9.36 5.00
C PRO A 8 -23.90 -8.03 4.51
N ASP A 9 -24.17 -6.93 5.23
CA ASP A 9 -23.61 -5.61 4.94
C ASP A 9 -22.28 -5.36 5.65
N ILE A 10 -21.73 -6.31 6.40
CA ILE A 10 -20.43 -6.17 7.05
C ILE A 10 -19.48 -7.26 6.55
N THR A 11 -18.24 -6.87 6.27
CA THR A 11 -17.15 -7.81 6.01
C THR A 11 -15.96 -7.42 6.87
N THR A 12 -15.41 -8.39 7.60
CA THR A 12 -14.20 -8.20 8.39
C THR A 12 -13.05 -8.88 7.67
N ILE A 13 -12.01 -8.12 7.34
CA ILE A 13 -10.75 -8.65 6.82
C ILE A 13 -9.66 -8.50 7.87
N ARG A 14 -8.66 -9.37 7.83
CA ARG A 14 -7.48 -9.25 8.68
C ARG A 14 -6.33 -8.66 7.90
N VAL A 15 -5.70 -7.63 8.45
CA VAL A 15 -4.45 -7.07 7.96
C VAL A 15 -3.33 -7.48 8.92
N LYS A 16 -2.31 -8.17 8.40
CA LYS A 16 -1.22 -8.74 9.17
C LYS A 16 0.11 -8.11 8.82
N LEU A 17 0.93 -7.94 9.84
CA LEU A 17 2.38 -7.90 9.74
C LEU A 17 2.90 -9.30 10.09
N SER A 18 4.20 -9.53 9.93
CA SER A 18 4.82 -10.80 10.33
C SER A 18 4.70 -11.07 11.83
N ASP A 19 4.58 -10.02 12.65
CA ASP A 19 4.59 -10.07 14.12
C ASP A 19 3.35 -9.44 14.80
N ASP A 20 2.39 -8.94 14.03
CA ASP A 20 1.21 -8.23 14.55
C ASP A 20 0.03 -8.29 13.56
N TYR A 21 -1.19 -7.93 14.00
CA TYR A 21 -2.36 -7.84 13.11
C TYR A 21 -3.44 -6.89 13.62
N GLN A 22 -4.30 -6.46 12.72
CA GLN A 22 -5.52 -5.71 13.01
C GLN A 22 -6.64 -6.20 12.10
N ASP A 23 -7.81 -6.43 12.68
CA ASP A 23 -9.01 -6.67 11.91
C ASP A 23 -9.57 -5.32 11.45
N ILE A 24 -9.89 -5.23 10.15
CA ILE A 24 -10.46 -4.07 9.46
C ILE A 24 -11.91 -4.42 9.11
N VAL A 25 -12.83 -3.58 9.54
CA VAL A 25 -14.27 -3.76 9.29
C VAL A 25 -14.68 -2.90 8.11
N ILE A 26 -15.27 -3.52 7.10
CA ILE A 26 -15.84 -2.87 5.92
C ILE A 26 -17.37 -2.90 6.05
N ASP A 27 -17.96 -1.72 6.18
CA ASP A 27 -19.41 -1.54 6.20
C ASP A 27 -19.90 -1.16 4.79
N TRP A 28 -20.64 -2.08 4.18
CA TRP A 28 -21.21 -1.96 2.84
C TRP A 28 -22.52 -1.16 2.79
N SER A 29 -23.04 -0.70 3.94
CA SER A 29 -24.21 0.19 4.01
C SER A 29 -23.90 1.63 3.59
N ALA A 30 -22.62 1.94 3.35
CA ALA A 30 -22.16 3.22 2.82
C ALA A 30 -22.87 3.62 1.52
N LYS A 31 -23.05 4.92 1.32
CA LYS A 31 -23.72 5.44 0.11
C LYS A 31 -22.80 5.44 -1.09
N GLU A 32 -21.51 5.66 -0.86
CA GLU A 32 -20.50 5.80 -1.90
C GLU A 32 -19.27 4.93 -1.61
N SER A 33 -18.65 4.39 -2.66
CA SER A 33 -17.40 3.61 -2.53
C SER A 33 -16.24 4.39 -1.90
N ASN A 34 -16.27 5.73 -2.03
CA ASN A 34 -15.29 6.61 -1.41
C ASN A 34 -15.42 6.67 0.12
N GLU A 35 -16.62 6.50 0.68
CA GLU A 35 -16.82 6.44 2.14
C GLU A 35 -16.19 5.17 2.71
N ILE A 36 -16.37 4.04 2.01
CA ILE A 36 -15.71 2.77 2.36
C ILE A 36 -14.20 2.91 2.29
N HIS A 37 -13.67 3.49 1.20
CA HIS A 37 -12.24 3.70 1.06
C HIS A 37 -11.67 4.55 2.20
N LYS A 38 -12.31 5.67 2.54
CA LYS A 38 -11.89 6.52 3.66
C LYS A 38 -11.89 5.76 4.99
N SER A 39 -12.94 4.98 5.25
CA SER A 39 -13.02 4.16 6.47
C SER A 39 -11.88 3.14 6.56
N ILE A 40 -11.53 2.49 5.45
CA ILE A 40 -10.37 1.58 5.40
C ILE A 40 -9.07 2.33 5.68
N LEU A 41 -8.87 3.50 5.06
CA LEU A 41 -7.67 4.33 5.29
C LEU A 41 -7.56 4.82 6.73
N GLU A 42 -8.66 5.18 7.37
CA GLU A 42 -8.68 5.60 8.78
C GLU A 42 -8.28 4.47 9.72
N GLN A 43 -8.82 3.26 9.49
CA GLN A 43 -8.44 2.08 10.28
C GLN A 43 -6.98 1.67 10.05
N LEU A 44 -6.50 1.72 8.79
CA LEU A 44 -5.09 1.50 8.47
C LEU A 44 -4.18 2.57 9.08
N SER A 45 -4.60 3.85 9.06
CA SER A 45 -3.87 4.94 9.70
C SER A 45 -3.72 4.69 11.20
N ALA A 46 -4.79 4.28 11.88
CA ALA A 46 -4.74 3.92 13.30
C ALA A 46 -3.80 2.73 13.57
N PHE A 47 -3.83 1.70 12.71
CA PHE A 47 -2.97 0.51 12.84
C PHE A 47 -1.49 0.80 12.56
N THR A 48 -1.21 1.62 11.55
CA THR A 48 0.15 1.91 11.06
C THR A 48 0.79 3.12 11.72
N ARG A 49 -0.01 3.97 12.40
CA ARG A 49 0.40 5.28 12.95
C ARG A 49 0.88 6.27 11.88
N ILE A 50 0.59 6.00 10.61
CA ILE A 50 0.87 6.86 9.47
C ILE A 50 -0.43 7.63 9.15
N PRO A 51 -0.39 8.98 9.13
CA PRO A 51 -1.58 9.78 8.85
C PRO A 51 -2.21 9.43 7.50
N SER A 52 -3.55 9.38 7.44
CA SER A 52 -4.26 8.92 6.23
C SER A 52 -4.03 9.83 5.03
N GLU A 53 -3.75 11.11 5.25
CA GLU A 53 -3.41 12.07 4.21
C GLU A 53 -2.08 11.78 3.51
N LYS A 54 -1.21 10.97 4.13
CA LYS A 54 0.08 10.52 3.58
C LYS A 54 -0.05 9.26 2.73
N ILE A 55 -1.15 8.51 2.89
CA ILE A 55 -1.43 7.32 2.10
C ILE A 55 -1.86 7.77 0.70
N HIS A 56 -1.02 7.52 -0.30
CA HIS A 56 -1.27 7.91 -1.67
C HIS A 56 -2.13 6.85 -2.36
N ASP A 57 -1.70 5.59 -2.31
CA ASP A 57 -2.42 4.48 -2.92
C ASP A 57 -2.52 3.27 -2.00
N LEU A 58 -3.60 2.53 -2.19
CA LEU A 58 -3.92 1.31 -1.46
C LEU A 58 -4.28 0.21 -2.46
N THR A 59 -3.44 -0.82 -2.53
CA THR A 59 -3.64 -1.96 -3.44
C THR A 59 -3.90 -3.23 -2.66
N PHE A 60 -5.00 -3.92 -2.97
CA PHE A 60 -5.24 -5.29 -2.53
C PHE A 60 -4.93 -6.26 -3.67
N GLN A 61 -4.25 -7.36 -3.35
CA GLN A 61 -3.95 -8.45 -4.27
C GLN A 61 -4.48 -9.77 -3.70
N LYS A 62 -5.24 -10.53 -4.48
CA LYS A 62 -5.68 -11.88 -4.12
C LYS A 62 -5.73 -12.78 -5.35
N SER A 63 -5.72 -14.09 -5.13
CA SER A 63 -5.99 -15.06 -6.18
C SER A 63 -7.30 -14.70 -6.89
N SER A 64 -7.29 -14.77 -8.22
CA SER A 64 -8.48 -14.53 -9.01
C SER A 64 -9.60 -15.49 -8.60
N ASN A 65 -10.82 -14.98 -8.57
CA ASN A 65 -12.03 -15.75 -8.30
C ASN A 65 -12.42 -16.70 -9.46
N GLY A 66 -11.53 -16.90 -10.44
CA GLY A 66 -11.75 -17.78 -11.59
C GLY A 66 -12.64 -17.19 -12.67
N LEU A 67 -13.19 -15.99 -12.48
CA LEU A 67 -13.96 -15.31 -13.53
C LEU A 67 -13.02 -14.89 -14.67
N PRO A 68 -13.31 -15.23 -15.94
CA PRO A 68 -12.54 -14.77 -17.08
C PRO A 68 -12.80 -13.29 -17.37
N TYR A 69 -11.88 -12.62 -18.06
CA TYR A 69 -12.17 -11.31 -18.64
C TYR A 69 -13.22 -11.45 -19.77
N PRO A 70 -14.25 -10.59 -19.87
CA PRO A 70 -14.47 -9.33 -19.14
C PRO A 70 -15.35 -9.44 -17.88
N GLU A 71 -15.72 -10.65 -17.46
CA GLU A 71 -16.63 -10.90 -16.34
C GLU A 71 -15.98 -10.59 -14.98
N ASN A 72 -14.65 -10.70 -14.87
CA ASN A 72 -13.91 -10.25 -13.72
C ASN A 72 -13.71 -8.71 -13.77
N PRO A 73 -14.31 -7.95 -12.83
CA PRO A 73 -14.20 -6.50 -12.83
C PRO A 73 -12.83 -6.03 -12.30
N PHE A 74 -11.90 -6.91 -11.93
CA PHE A 74 -10.58 -6.57 -11.39
C PHE A 74 -9.47 -6.79 -12.41
N MET A 75 -8.35 -6.08 -12.25
CA MET A 75 -7.21 -6.21 -13.16
C MET A 75 -6.55 -7.57 -12.94
N GLN A 76 -6.41 -8.37 -14.01
CA GLN A 76 -5.74 -9.67 -13.98
C GLN A 76 -4.32 -9.54 -14.51
N PHE A 77 -3.33 -9.89 -13.67
CA PHE A 77 -1.95 -10.06 -14.13
C PHE A 77 -1.71 -11.52 -14.51
N GLN A 78 -1.62 -11.78 -15.81
CA GLN A 78 -1.15 -13.07 -16.32
C GLN A 78 0.39 -13.12 -16.23
N PRO A 79 1.01 -14.28 -15.93
CA PRO A 79 0.42 -15.63 -15.84
C PRO A 79 -0.12 -16.03 -14.45
N GLN A 80 -0.02 -15.17 -13.45
CA GLN A 80 -0.21 -15.55 -12.03
C GLN A 80 -1.68 -15.59 -11.59
N ASN A 81 -2.62 -15.18 -12.44
CA ASN A 81 -4.06 -15.14 -12.17
C ASN A 81 -4.38 -14.39 -10.86
N ILE A 82 -3.74 -13.24 -10.66
CA ILE A 82 -3.93 -12.37 -9.49
C ILE A 82 -4.96 -11.29 -9.86
N SER A 83 -6.00 -11.16 -9.04
CA SER A 83 -6.93 -10.02 -9.07
C SER A 83 -6.36 -8.88 -8.23
N ARG A 84 -6.30 -7.67 -8.82
CA ARG A 84 -5.93 -6.44 -8.11
C ARG A 84 -7.09 -5.47 -7.98
N LEU A 85 -7.32 -5.00 -6.76
CA LEU A 85 -8.18 -3.87 -6.43
C LEU A 85 -7.29 -2.72 -5.99
N HIS A 86 -7.31 -1.64 -6.76
CA HIS A 86 -6.50 -0.47 -6.50
C HIS A 86 -7.41 0.71 -6.16
N TYR A 87 -7.17 1.31 -5.01
CA TYR A 87 -7.75 2.58 -4.60
C TYR A 87 -6.71 3.67 -4.79
N TYR A 88 -7.02 4.63 -5.65
CA TYR A 88 -6.28 5.88 -5.72
C TYR A 88 -6.76 6.80 -4.60
N ARG A 89 -5.90 7.70 -4.12
CA ARG A 89 -6.19 8.67 -3.05
C ARG A 89 -7.62 9.24 -3.05
N ASN A 90 -8.14 9.59 -4.22
CA ASN A 90 -9.43 10.27 -4.35
C ASN A 90 -10.52 9.47 -5.06
N TYR A 91 -10.25 8.24 -5.55
CA TYR A 91 -11.27 7.46 -6.24
C TYR A 91 -10.95 5.96 -6.33
N CYS A 92 -12.01 5.15 -6.35
CA CYS A 92 -11.97 3.77 -6.82
C CYS A 92 -12.73 3.67 -8.15
N SER A 93 -12.12 3.06 -9.17
CA SER A 93 -12.77 2.85 -10.46
C SER A 93 -13.78 1.69 -10.47
N ARG A 94 -13.84 0.91 -9.38
CA ARG A 94 -14.68 -0.29 -9.26
C ARG A 94 -15.98 0.03 -8.52
N LYS A 95 -17.07 -0.60 -8.97
CA LYS A 95 -18.38 -0.44 -8.31
C LYS A 95 -18.35 -1.14 -6.97
N MET A 96 -18.92 -0.50 -5.96
CA MET A 96 -18.99 -1.03 -4.60
C MET A 96 -19.56 -2.45 -4.53
N LYS A 97 -20.63 -2.70 -5.28
CA LYS A 97 -21.26 -4.03 -5.38
C LYS A 97 -20.30 -5.09 -5.92
N ASP A 98 -19.51 -4.76 -6.94
CA ASP A 98 -18.54 -5.69 -7.52
C ASP A 98 -17.43 -6.02 -6.52
N ILE A 99 -16.97 -5.03 -5.75
CA ILE A 99 -15.97 -5.23 -4.70
C ILE A 99 -16.52 -6.14 -3.59
N ARG A 100 -17.73 -5.86 -3.10
CA ARG A 100 -18.38 -6.66 -2.06
C ARG A 100 -18.63 -8.09 -2.49
N ASP A 101 -19.28 -8.27 -3.64
CA ASP A 101 -19.82 -9.57 -4.06
C ASP A 101 -18.72 -10.47 -4.67
N HIS A 102 -17.59 -9.90 -5.12
CA HIS A 102 -16.58 -10.63 -5.89
C HIS A 102 -15.12 -10.45 -5.45
N PHE A 103 -14.81 -9.49 -4.58
CA PHE A 103 -13.44 -9.27 -4.11
C PHE A 103 -13.23 -9.65 -2.66
N PHE A 104 -13.94 -9.06 -1.70
CA PHE A 104 -13.70 -9.38 -0.29
C PHE A 104 -14.55 -10.57 0.17
N THR A 105 -13.96 -11.45 0.95
CA THR A 105 -14.66 -12.50 1.69
C THR A 105 -14.40 -12.30 3.18
N ASP A 106 -15.41 -12.56 4.00
CA ASP A 106 -15.27 -12.44 5.44
C ASP A 106 -14.19 -13.41 5.96
N GLY A 107 -13.27 -12.87 6.76
CA GLY A 107 -12.08 -13.60 7.22
C GLY A 107 -10.91 -13.60 6.23
N ASP A 108 -11.00 -12.95 5.06
CA ASP A 108 -9.86 -12.76 4.16
C ASP A 108 -8.68 -12.15 4.94
N CYS A 109 -7.48 -12.66 4.68
CA CYS A 109 -6.29 -12.31 5.43
C CYS A 109 -5.19 -11.80 4.51
N PHE A 110 -4.79 -10.56 4.68
CA PHE A 110 -3.80 -9.86 3.85
C PHE A 110 -2.57 -9.47 4.65
N MET A 111 -1.39 -9.73 4.11
CA MET A 111 -0.15 -9.20 4.67
C MET A 111 0.09 -7.80 4.12
N LEU A 112 0.45 -6.88 5.00
CA LEU A 112 0.75 -5.50 4.68
C LEU A 112 2.24 -5.32 4.33
N ASP A 113 2.48 -4.81 3.13
CA ASP A 113 3.74 -4.21 2.71
C ASP A 113 3.56 -2.70 2.53
N SER A 114 4.51 -1.92 3.05
CA SER A 114 4.45 -0.46 3.09
C SER A 114 5.70 0.15 2.46
N LYS A 115 5.48 1.03 1.49
CA LYS A 115 6.55 1.68 0.72
C LYS A 115 6.47 3.18 0.96
N LEU A 116 7.51 3.74 1.58
CA LEU A 116 7.71 5.18 1.59
C LEU A 116 8.34 5.60 0.26
N GLU A 117 7.81 6.67 -0.32
CA GLU A 117 8.40 7.33 -1.48
C GLU A 117 8.46 8.84 -1.25
N LEU A 118 9.37 9.49 -1.97
CA LEU A 118 9.33 10.93 -2.12
C LEU A 118 8.50 11.27 -3.36
N THR A 119 7.72 12.35 -3.28
CA THR A 119 7.07 12.91 -4.47
C THR A 119 8.11 13.26 -5.53
N TYR A 120 7.67 13.33 -6.78
CA TYR A 120 8.53 13.70 -7.91
C TYR A 120 9.27 15.03 -7.69
N ASP A 121 8.61 16.00 -7.03
CA ASP A 121 9.19 17.31 -6.70
C ASP A 121 10.12 17.28 -5.48
N PHE A 122 10.31 16.12 -4.85
CA PHE A 122 11.04 15.90 -3.60
C PHE A 122 10.63 16.88 -2.49
N ASP A 123 9.34 17.20 -2.41
CA ASP A 123 8.79 18.16 -1.45
C ASP A 123 8.01 17.48 -0.32
N LYS A 124 7.61 16.23 -0.50
CA LYS A 124 6.73 15.48 0.39
C LYS A 124 7.07 13.99 0.41
N ILE A 125 6.66 13.33 1.48
CA ILE A 125 6.63 11.89 1.60
C ILE A 125 5.22 11.40 1.29
N CYS A 126 5.13 10.32 0.52
CA CYS A 126 3.91 9.54 0.37
C CYS A 126 4.14 8.09 0.77
N VAL A 127 3.04 7.42 1.10
CA VAL A 127 3.03 6.01 1.49
C VAL A 127 2.14 5.22 0.55
N TYR A 128 2.66 4.10 0.07
CA TYR A 128 1.92 3.13 -0.73
C TYR A 128 1.75 1.87 0.10
N TYR A 129 0.50 1.40 0.20
CA TYR A 129 0.21 0.11 0.83
C TYR A 129 -0.14 -0.93 -0.21
N VAL A 130 0.52 -2.08 -0.09
CA VAL A 130 0.20 -3.29 -0.84
C VAL A 130 -0.22 -4.36 0.17
N LEU A 131 -1.48 -4.76 0.10
CA LEU A 131 -2.07 -5.81 0.91
C LEU A 131 -2.23 -7.07 0.07
N THR A 132 -1.36 -8.03 0.30
CA THR A 132 -1.30 -9.27 -0.49
C THR A 132 -1.92 -10.40 0.32
N HIS A 133 -2.90 -11.10 -0.26
CA HIS A 133 -3.58 -12.19 0.42
C HIS A 133 -2.58 -13.28 0.80
N GLN A 134 -2.75 -13.88 1.99
CA GLN A 134 -1.80 -14.85 2.55
C GLN A 134 -1.53 -16.04 1.61
N ASP A 135 -2.52 -16.45 0.81
CA ASP A 135 -2.38 -17.56 -0.15
C ASP A 135 -1.37 -17.28 -1.27
N LEU A 136 -1.02 -16.01 -1.50
CA LEU A 136 -0.04 -15.59 -2.50
C LEU A 136 1.36 -15.42 -1.91
N ILE A 137 1.54 -15.64 -0.60
CA ILE A 137 2.77 -15.34 0.11
C ILE A 137 3.48 -16.63 0.49
N ASP A 138 4.75 -16.69 0.11
CA ASP A 138 5.70 -17.61 0.70
C ASP A 138 6.35 -16.92 1.90
N GLU A 139 5.96 -17.32 3.11
CA GLU A 139 6.49 -16.74 4.36
C GLU A 139 8.00 -16.96 4.52
N THR A 140 8.59 -17.89 3.75
CA THR A 140 10.02 -18.24 3.84
C THR A 140 10.91 -17.41 2.91
N ALA A 141 10.31 -16.66 1.98
CA ALA A 141 11.03 -15.93 0.94
C ALA A 141 10.57 -14.47 0.83
N CYS A 142 11.48 -13.60 0.40
CA CYS A 142 11.12 -12.23 0.06
C CYS A 142 10.73 -12.13 -1.43
N SER A 143 9.66 -11.40 -1.69
CA SER A 143 9.10 -11.14 -3.01
C SER A 143 9.05 -9.61 -3.27
N ALA A 144 8.41 -9.19 -4.36
CA ALA A 144 8.20 -7.76 -4.65
C ALA A 144 7.13 -7.12 -3.75
N ASP A 145 6.25 -7.94 -3.19
CA ASP A 145 5.03 -7.53 -2.48
C ASP A 145 5.00 -8.03 -1.02
N TYR A 146 6.06 -8.70 -0.56
CA TYR A 146 6.21 -9.17 0.83
C TYR A 146 7.67 -9.49 1.16
N CYS A 147 8.13 -9.09 2.34
CA CYS A 147 9.35 -9.63 2.94
C CYS A 147 9.29 -9.54 4.46
N HIS A 148 9.62 -10.62 5.17
CA HIS A 148 9.56 -10.65 6.63
C HIS A 148 10.44 -9.57 7.31
N HIS A 149 11.53 -9.15 6.66
CA HIS A 149 12.43 -8.11 7.19
C HIS A 149 11.83 -6.69 7.15
N THR A 150 10.90 -6.42 6.24
CA THR A 150 10.27 -5.10 6.06
C THR A 150 8.80 -5.08 6.46
N CYS A 151 8.10 -6.22 6.39
CA CYS A 151 6.69 -6.36 6.77
C CYS A 151 6.55 -6.74 8.26
N ASN A 152 7.15 -5.96 9.17
CA ASN A 152 7.03 -6.15 10.63
C ASN A 152 6.75 -4.81 11.34
N ARG A 153 6.28 -4.89 12.59
CA ARG A 153 5.91 -3.73 13.40
C ARG A 153 7.07 -2.75 13.58
N ALA A 154 8.27 -3.25 13.85
CA ALA A 154 9.43 -2.39 14.09
C ALA A 154 9.80 -1.55 12.85
N PHE A 155 9.72 -2.14 11.65
CA PHE A 155 9.97 -1.43 10.39
C PHE A 155 8.88 -0.39 10.11
N LEU A 156 7.61 -0.77 10.29
CA LEU A 156 6.48 0.13 10.08
C LEU A 156 6.49 1.30 11.08
N ASP A 157 6.83 1.05 12.35
CA ASP A 157 6.95 2.11 13.36
C ASP A 157 8.07 3.10 12.99
N LYS A 158 9.17 2.63 12.39
CA LYS A 158 10.23 3.53 11.86
C LYS A 158 9.74 4.36 10.69
N GLN A 159 8.95 3.79 9.78
CA GLN A 159 8.31 4.56 8.71
C GLN A 159 7.36 5.62 9.29
N ALA A 160 6.56 5.27 10.30
CA ALA A 160 5.68 6.22 10.99
C ALA A 160 6.46 7.34 11.68
N GLU A 161 7.58 7.05 12.34
CA GLU A 161 8.47 8.06 12.93
C GLU A 161 8.97 9.05 11.86
N ILE A 162 9.41 8.56 10.69
CA ILE A 162 9.89 9.40 9.58
C ILE A 162 8.77 10.30 9.07
N VAL A 163 7.59 9.73 8.78
CA VAL A 163 6.45 10.46 8.21
C VAL A 163 5.93 11.55 9.16
N ASN A 164 5.99 11.30 10.46
CA ASN A 164 5.57 12.25 11.50
C ASN A 164 6.69 13.21 11.95
N SER A 165 7.87 13.15 11.36
CA SER A 165 9.00 14.04 11.67
C SER A 165 8.98 15.34 10.86
N ASP A 166 9.89 16.26 11.18
CA ASP A 166 10.11 17.49 10.41
C ASP A 166 10.85 17.27 9.07
N PHE A 167 11.00 16.03 8.61
CA PHE A 167 11.74 15.73 7.38
C PHE A 167 11.14 16.41 6.14
N GLU A 168 9.81 16.52 6.02
CA GLU A 168 9.21 17.29 4.92
C GLU A 168 9.53 18.79 4.99
N SER A 169 9.70 19.34 6.20
CA SER A 169 10.19 20.72 6.34
C SER A 169 11.60 20.84 5.77
N TYR A 170 12.49 19.86 5.98
CA TYR A 170 13.80 19.83 5.35
C TYR A 170 13.70 19.79 3.82
N LEU A 171 12.85 18.91 3.27
CA LEU A 171 12.59 18.78 1.84
C LEU A 171 12.16 20.11 1.21
N LEU A 172 11.26 20.85 1.85
CA LEU A 172 10.77 22.15 1.37
C LEU A 172 11.85 23.23 1.29
N HIS A 173 12.92 23.14 2.09
CA HIS A 173 14.04 24.08 2.08
C HIS A 173 15.13 23.69 1.07
N GLN A 174 15.04 22.51 0.44
CA GLN A 174 15.98 22.11 -0.59
C GLN A 174 15.79 22.94 -1.86
N PRO A 175 16.88 23.22 -2.62
CA PRO A 175 16.76 23.89 -3.91
C PRO A 175 15.87 23.08 -4.86
N ARG A 176 14.72 23.65 -5.25
CA ARG A 176 13.83 23.02 -6.22
C ARG A 176 14.53 22.97 -7.58
N ARG A 177 14.69 21.76 -8.14
CA ARG A 177 15.09 21.59 -9.53
C ARG A 177 13.81 21.49 -10.37
N LEU A 178 13.69 22.38 -11.35
CA LEU A 178 12.66 22.25 -12.39
C LEU A 178 13.15 21.16 -13.35
N PHE A 179 12.53 19.99 -13.31
CA PHE A 179 12.80 18.96 -14.30
C PHE A 179 11.98 19.27 -15.56
N PRO A 180 12.61 19.29 -16.75
CA PRO A 180 11.88 19.45 -17.99
C PRO A 180 10.94 18.25 -18.21
N ILE A 181 9.75 18.54 -18.74
CA ILE A 181 8.85 17.52 -19.29
C ILE A 181 8.94 17.63 -20.82
N PRO A 182 9.25 16.55 -21.56
CA PRO A 182 9.46 15.17 -21.10
C PRO A 182 10.81 14.97 -20.41
N ILE A 183 10.81 14.06 -19.43
CA ILE A 183 11.97 13.66 -18.65
C ILE A 183 12.68 12.57 -19.44
N ASP A 184 13.95 12.79 -19.80
CA ASP A 184 14.77 11.74 -20.41
C ASP A 184 15.42 10.84 -19.34
N LEU A 185 16.13 9.81 -19.79
CA LEU A 185 16.80 8.85 -18.91
C LEU A 185 17.87 9.49 -18.03
N GLU A 186 18.59 10.51 -18.51
CA GLU A 186 19.63 11.19 -17.73
C GLU A 186 19.01 11.95 -16.55
N HIS A 187 17.87 12.63 -16.79
CA HIS A 187 17.14 13.32 -15.74
C HIS A 187 16.59 12.34 -14.68
N LEU A 188 16.08 11.16 -15.10
CA LEU A 188 15.65 10.13 -14.14
C LEU A 188 16.80 9.64 -13.25
N LEU A 189 18.00 9.47 -13.80
CA LEU A 189 19.17 9.07 -13.04
C LEU A 189 19.66 10.16 -12.07
N ASP A 190 19.62 11.43 -12.48
CA ASP A 190 19.92 12.58 -11.59
C ASP A 190 18.91 12.63 -10.42
N MET A 191 17.63 12.38 -10.70
CA MET A 191 16.59 12.31 -9.67
C MET A 191 16.82 11.18 -8.67
N GLU A 192 17.08 9.96 -9.13
CA GLU A 192 17.37 8.82 -8.25
C GLU A 192 18.63 9.08 -7.41
N THR A 193 19.69 9.62 -8.03
CA THR A 193 20.92 9.99 -7.31
C THR A 193 20.61 11.00 -6.22
N ARG A 194 19.83 12.04 -6.54
CA ARG A 194 19.46 13.08 -5.58
C ARG A 194 18.62 12.54 -4.43
N LYS A 195 17.67 11.66 -4.72
CA LYS A 195 16.87 10.96 -3.71
C LYS A 195 17.78 10.18 -2.76
N ILE A 196 18.73 9.40 -3.28
CA ILE A 196 19.69 8.64 -2.48
C ILE A 196 20.49 9.57 -1.56
N GLU A 197 21.01 10.68 -2.07
CA GLU A 197 21.74 11.68 -1.26
C GLU A 197 20.89 12.22 -0.11
N ILE A 198 19.67 12.67 -0.42
CA ILE A 198 18.73 13.22 0.57
C ILE A 198 18.44 12.20 1.68
N LEU A 199 18.20 10.94 1.31
CA LEU A 199 17.88 9.89 2.27
C LEU A 199 19.12 9.46 3.08
N ALA A 200 20.32 9.55 2.49
CA ALA A 200 21.57 9.26 3.16
C ALA A 200 21.92 10.30 4.24
N ASP A 201 21.62 11.58 4.01
CA ASP A 201 21.84 12.66 4.99
C ASP A 201 21.14 12.38 6.35
N PHE A 202 20.03 11.63 6.32
CA PHE A 202 19.24 11.27 7.50
C PHE A 202 19.40 9.80 7.90
N ASN A 203 20.14 9.00 7.13
CA ASN A 203 20.27 7.56 7.32
C ASN A 203 18.91 6.83 7.39
N ILE A 204 17.99 7.20 6.49
CA ILE A 204 16.63 6.66 6.42
C ILE A 204 16.32 5.91 5.13
N GLY A 205 17.28 5.82 4.20
CA GLY A 205 17.08 5.23 2.87
C GLY A 205 16.49 3.82 2.91
N GLN A 206 16.90 2.99 3.86
CA GLN A 206 16.40 1.62 4.05
C GLN A 206 14.89 1.51 4.29
N TYR A 207 14.22 2.60 4.67
CA TYR A 207 12.78 2.65 4.91
C TYR A 207 11.96 3.12 3.70
N PHE A 208 12.65 3.53 2.62
CA PHE A 208 12.06 3.92 1.33
C PHE A 208 12.17 2.76 0.33
N ASP A 209 11.40 2.79 -0.76
CA ASP A 209 11.53 1.91 -1.94
C ASP A 209 11.62 0.38 -1.71
N SER A 210 11.19 -0.13 -0.54
CA SER A 210 11.12 -1.57 -0.20
C SER A 210 12.29 -2.39 -0.79
N TYR A 211 13.49 -2.15 -0.27
CA TYR A 211 14.81 -2.59 -0.76
C TYR A 211 15.08 -4.10 -0.87
N CYS A 212 14.09 -4.98 -0.76
CA CYS A 212 14.35 -6.42 -0.86
C CYS A 212 14.81 -6.90 -2.26
N ARG A 213 14.87 -6.00 -3.25
CA ARG A 213 15.36 -6.29 -4.61
C ARG A 213 16.54 -5.45 -5.11
N ASN A 214 17.01 -4.46 -4.35
CA ASN A 214 18.12 -3.59 -4.78
C ASN A 214 19.46 -4.00 -4.15
N SER A 215 19.75 -5.30 -4.13
CA SER A 215 21.13 -5.79 -4.10
C SER A 215 21.81 -5.58 -5.48
N TYR A 216 21.65 -4.39 -6.05
CA TYR A 216 22.61 -3.84 -7.01
C TYR A 216 23.52 -2.91 -6.22
N HIS A 217 24.27 -3.50 -5.28
CA HIS A 217 25.61 -3.00 -5.06
C HIS A 217 26.39 -3.29 -6.35
N MET A 218 26.52 -2.27 -7.19
CA MET A 218 27.68 -2.11 -8.06
C MET A 218 28.36 -0.80 -7.67
#